data_AF-A0A1C5LPT5-F1
#
_entry.id   AF-A0A1C5LPT5-F1
#
_cell.length_a   1.000
_cell.length_b   1.000
_cell.length_c   1.000
_cell.angle_alpha   90.00
_cell.angle_beta   90.00
_cell.angle_gamma   90.00
#
_symmetry.space_group_name_H-M   'P 1'
#
loop_
_entity.id
_entity.type
_entity.pdbx_description
1 polymer ?
#
loop_
_entity_poly.entity_id
_entity_poly.type
_entity_poly.pdbx_seq_one_letter_code
_entity_poly.pdbx_strand_id
1 'polypeptide(L)'
;MNRVTLDFIEYMIFFLKQGYSIHDLLDLCKMLDFKKQVSDLEKYLYQGETVDEALLKMNLPGLFKEYFSFFKHDFSIDDALEKTLAICKKREEIKKILIKKLGYPLFMLIFLFVFSIFVVLFLLPQVEILFIDFNIEKSLITEFFFTLLKIIPLFLILVFVVVVSIVLFVKISVTHQHFQYIDFMIEHTRLVKNVICKYYSLKFAIYYDELLMNNYDATTIIELLYNKIKDSDIKMIVYELYNSILEGRNIDSAIQAFPYFSDDFKMFIVLIHNKNEKKSLKEYIDISFMQIDRLISRIIKTIVPLIYGFVASFVIVVYVSIIIPMMNVVSTL
;
A
#
# COMPACT_ATOMS: atom_id res chain seq x y z
N MET A 1 9.96 -2.83 -5.08
CA MET A 1 10.39 -1.96 -6.18
C MET A 1 11.88 -1.85 -6.07
N ASN A 2 12.62 -2.20 -7.12
CA ASN A 2 14.06 -2.06 -7.11
C ASN A 2 14.38 -0.58 -7.38
N ARG A 3 14.88 0.13 -6.38
CA ARG A 3 15.17 1.58 -6.47
C ARG A 3 16.05 1.90 -7.68
N VAL A 4 17.00 1.01 -7.96
CA VAL A 4 17.91 1.08 -9.11
C VAL A 4 17.17 1.17 -10.44
N THR A 5 16.03 0.50 -10.60
CA THR A 5 15.24 0.54 -11.84
C THR A 5 14.51 1.87 -12.03
N LEU A 6 14.04 2.49 -10.94
CA LEU A 6 13.45 3.83 -11.02
C LEU A 6 14.51 4.89 -11.31
N ASP A 7 15.67 4.77 -10.65
CA ASP A 7 16.80 5.66 -10.88
C ASP A 7 17.26 5.55 -12.35
N PHE A 8 17.35 4.33 -12.89
CA PHE A 8 17.62 4.11 -14.32
C PHE A 8 16.63 4.86 -15.24
N ILE A 9 15.31 4.74 -15.00
CA ILE A 9 14.29 5.45 -15.79
C ILE A 9 14.43 6.97 -15.63
N GLU A 10 14.77 7.46 -14.44
CA GLU A 10 15.03 8.89 -14.20
C GLU A 10 16.19 9.43 -15.03
N TYR A 11 17.30 8.68 -15.10
CA TYR A 11 18.43 9.05 -15.96
C TYR A 11 18.08 8.95 -17.45
N MET A 12 17.29 7.94 -17.87
CA MET A 12 16.80 7.87 -19.24
C MET A 12 15.98 9.12 -19.61
N ILE A 13 15.04 9.54 -18.76
CA ILE A 13 14.24 10.76 -18.98
C ILE A 13 15.16 11.98 -19.09
N PHE A 14 16.14 12.10 -18.18
CA PHE A 14 17.10 13.20 -18.21
C PHE A 14 17.86 13.28 -19.53
N PHE A 15 18.42 12.18 -20.02
CA PHE A 15 19.15 12.17 -21.29
C PHE A 15 18.25 12.36 -22.51
N LEU A 16 17.05 11.77 -22.51
CA LEU A 16 16.08 11.97 -23.60
C LEU A 16 15.69 13.44 -23.75
N LYS A 17 15.42 14.13 -22.63
CA LYS A 17 15.06 15.57 -22.64
C LYS A 17 16.20 16.47 -23.11
N GLN A 18 17.45 16.03 -22.95
CA GLN A 18 18.63 16.74 -23.45
C GLN A 18 18.90 16.44 -24.94
N GLY A 19 18.09 15.59 -25.59
CA GLY A 19 18.20 15.28 -27.01
C GLY A 19 19.25 14.23 -27.36
N TYR A 20 19.73 13.45 -26.39
CA TYR A 20 20.66 12.34 -26.67
C TYR A 20 19.97 11.22 -27.47
N SER A 21 20.73 10.57 -28.36
CA SER A 21 20.24 9.38 -29.05
C SER A 21 20.08 8.21 -28.08
N ILE A 22 19.22 7.24 -28.44
CA ILE A 22 19.02 6.02 -27.64
C ILE A 22 20.33 5.24 -27.44
N HIS A 23 21.22 5.24 -28.44
CA HIS A 23 22.50 4.57 -28.30
C HIS A 23 23.39 5.27 -27.26
N ASP A 24 23.54 6.60 -27.38
CA ASP A 24 24.42 7.38 -26.51
C ASP A 24 23.92 7.35 -25.06
N LEU A 25 22.61 7.47 -24.84
CA LEU A 25 22.07 7.44 -23.48
C LEU A 25 22.27 6.08 -22.81
N LEU A 26 22.22 4.97 -23.56
CA LEU A 26 22.43 3.64 -22.99
C LEU A 26 23.89 3.44 -22.59
N ASP A 27 24.83 3.94 -23.38
CA ASP A 27 26.26 3.93 -23.01
C ASP A 27 26.54 4.81 -21.79
N LEU A 28 25.94 5.99 -21.70
CA LEU A 28 26.00 6.82 -20.50
C LEU A 28 25.40 6.11 -19.28
N CYS A 29 24.25 5.44 -19.44
CA CYS A 29 23.64 4.65 -18.36
C CYS A 29 24.52 3.46 -17.93
N LYS A 30 25.27 2.82 -18.84
CA LYS A 30 26.26 1.77 -18.48
C LYS A 30 27.39 2.34 -17.62
N MET A 31 27.82 3.57 -17.87
CA MET A 31 28.84 4.27 -17.06
C MET A 31 28.33 4.62 -15.66
N LEU A 32 27.02 4.86 -15.51
CA LEU A 32 26.34 5.15 -14.25
C LEU A 32 25.91 3.87 -13.48
N ASP A 33 26.57 2.74 -13.71
CA ASP A 33 26.32 1.44 -13.07
C ASP A 33 24.94 0.79 -13.35
N PHE A 34 24.23 1.20 -14.41
CA PHE A 34 22.96 0.58 -14.83
C PHE A 34 23.13 -0.57 -15.85
N LYS A 35 24.29 -1.24 -15.86
CA LYS A 35 24.66 -2.26 -16.87
C LYS A 35 23.59 -3.35 -17.05
N LYS A 36 22.97 -3.79 -15.95
CA LYS A 36 21.92 -4.83 -15.99
C LYS A 36 20.66 -4.33 -16.70
N GLN A 37 20.17 -3.15 -16.33
CA GLN A 37 18.97 -2.54 -16.90
C GLN A 37 19.17 -2.21 -18.37
N VAL A 38 20.35 -1.69 -18.72
CA VAL A 38 20.70 -1.42 -20.10
C VAL A 38 20.75 -2.71 -20.92
N SER A 39 21.43 -3.76 -20.42
CA SER A 39 21.47 -5.05 -21.11
C SER A 39 20.09 -5.68 -21.29
N ASP A 40 19.21 -5.57 -20.29
CA ASP A 40 17.83 -6.03 -20.38
C ASP A 40 17.04 -5.27 -21.46
N LEU A 41 17.24 -3.96 -21.61
CA LEU A 41 16.58 -3.15 -22.64
C LEU A 41 17.17 -3.43 -24.03
N GLU A 42 18.50 -3.43 -24.17
CA GLU A 42 19.23 -3.71 -25.40
C GLU A 42 18.81 -5.05 -26.01
N LYS A 43 18.62 -6.08 -25.17
CA LYS A 43 18.13 -7.38 -25.60
C LYS A 43 16.86 -7.28 -26.46
N TYR A 44 15.91 -6.43 -26.08
CA TYR A 44 14.65 -6.25 -26.82
C TYR A 44 14.83 -5.31 -28.02
N LEU A 45 15.67 -4.27 -27.90
CA LEU A 45 15.97 -3.39 -29.03
C LEU A 45 16.66 -4.15 -30.18
N TYR A 46 17.59 -5.07 -29.87
CA TYR A 46 18.22 -5.94 -30.87
C TYR A 46 17.25 -6.92 -31.54
N GLN A 47 16.08 -7.16 -30.93
CA GLN A 47 15.01 -7.96 -31.55
C GLN A 47 14.14 -7.14 -32.51
N GLY A 48 14.43 -5.85 -32.69
CA GLY A 48 13.69 -4.94 -33.56
C GLY A 48 12.50 -4.25 -32.89
N GLU A 49 12.33 -4.42 -31.58
CA GLU A 49 11.27 -3.77 -30.81
C GLU A 49 11.55 -2.27 -30.67
N THR A 50 10.48 -1.47 -30.62
CA THR A 50 10.62 -0.05 -30.31
C THR A 50 10.99 0.15 -28.83
N VAL A 51 11.47 1.34 -28.48
CA VAL A 51 11.87 1.66 -27.09
C VAL A 51 10.69 1.49 -26.12
N ASP A 52 9.49 1.90 -26.52
CA ASP A 52 8.30 1.78 -25.67
C ASP A 52 7.86 0.32 -25.47
N GLU A 53 7.98 -0.53 -26.50
CA GLU A 53 7.70 -1.97 -26.41
C GLU A 53 8.74 -2.68 -25.54
N ALA A 54 10.02 -2.37 -25.73
CA ALA A 54 11.12 -2.90 -24.95
C ALA A 54 10.95 -2.58 -23.44
N LEU A 55 10.60 -1.33 -23.11
CA LEU A 55 10.33 -0.91 -21.73
C LEU A 55 9.16 -1.70 -21.10
N LEU A 56 8.09 -1.98 -21.86
CA LEU A 56 6.97 -2.78 -21.37
C LEU A 56 7.34 -4.26 -21.17
N LYS A 57 8.30 -4.79 -21.93
CA LYS A 57 8.82 -6.17 -21.79
C LYS A 57 9.86 -6.34 -20.68
N MET A 58 10.51 -5.27 -20.24
CA MET A 58 11.41 -5.30 -19.09
C MET A 58 10.70 -5.73 -17.80
N ASN A 59 11.46 -6.17 -16.80
CA ASN A 59 10.95 -6.52 -15.47
C ASN A 59 10.64 -5.26 -14.63
N LEU A 60 9.72 -4.43 -15.12
CA LEU A 60 9.22 -3.24 -14.44
C LEU A 60 8.01 -3.56 -13.55
N PRO A 61 7.78 -2.77 -12.48
CA PRO A 61 6.58 -2.92 -11.65
C PRO A 61 5.31 -2.85 -12.49
N GLY A 62 4.30 -3.67 -12.20
CA GLY A 62 3.03 -3.69 -12.93
C GLY A 62 2.37 -2.30 -13.02
N LEU A 63 2.41 -1.52 -11.92
CA LEU A 63 1.91 -0.14 -11.90
C LEU A 63 2.60 0.77 -12.92
N PHE A 64 3.92 0.61 -13.09
CA PHE A 64 4.67 1.39 -14.06
C PHE A 64 4.20 1.06 -15.48
N LYS A 65 4.14 -0.24 -15.81
CA LYS A 65 3.69 -0.70 -17.13
C LYS A 65 2.28 -0.23 -17.45
N GLU A 66 1.39 -0.29 -16.45
CA GLU A 66 0.00 0.14 -16.55
C GLU A 66 -0.13 1.62 -16.93
N TYR A 67 0.50 2.53 -16.18
CA TYR A 67 0.46 3.96 -16.49
C TYR A 67 1.26 4.33 -17.75
N PHE A 68 2.42 3.71 -17.96
CA PHE A 68 3.21 3.96 -19.17
C PHE A 68 2.45 3.54 -20.43
N SER A 69 1.78 2.38 -20.40
CA SER A 69 0.93 1.92 -21.50
C SER A 69 -0.23 2.88 -21.78
N PHE A 70 -0.74 3.59 -20.77
CA PHE A 70 -1.77 4.61 -20.96
C PHE A 70 -1.19 5.89 -21.56
N PHE A 71 -0.13 6.45 -20.97
CA PHE A 71 0.42 7.74 -21.40
C PHE A 71 1.11 7.68 -22.76
N LYS A 72 1.73 6.55 -23.13
CA LYS A 72 2.44 6.43 -24.41
C LYS A 72 1.56 6.61 -25.66
N HIS A 73 0.23 6.53 -25.51
CA HIS A 73 -0.70 6.75 -26.61
C HIS A 73 -0.80 8.22 -27.03
N ASP A 74 -0.67 9.15 -26.07
CA ASP A 74 -0.92 10.58 -26.29
C ASP A 74 0.35 11.43 -26.13
N PHE A 75 1.42 10.88 -25.55
CA PHE A 75 2.66 11.59 -25.22
C PHE A 75 3.88 11.03 -25.95
N SER A 76 4.90 11.88 -26.11
CA SER A 76 6.24 11.40 -26.44
C SER A 76 6.76 10.47 -25.33
N ILE A 77 7.76 9.64 -25.67
CA ILE A 77 8.29 8.64 -24.73
C ILE A 77 8.82 9.31 -23.46
N ASP A 78 9.51 10.44 -23.57
CA ASP A 78 10.08 11.18 -22.44
C ASP A 78 8.99 11.74 -21.52
N ASP A 79 7.92 12.33 -22.06
CA ASP A 79 6.79 12.84 -21.28
C ASP A 79 5.98 11.71 -20.63
N ALA A 80 5.73 10.61 -21.36
CA ALA A 80 5.04 9.43 -20.84
C ALA A 80 5.82 8.78 -19.69
N LEU A 81 7.15 8.68 -19.83
CA LEU A 81 8.05 8.20 -18.78
C LEU A 81 8.03 9.13 -17.57
N GLU A 82 8.07 10.44 -17.76
CA GLU A 82 8.06 11.42 -16.66
C GLU A 82 6.76 11.35 -15.84
N LYS A 83 5.60 11.38 -16.51
CA LYS A 83 4.29 11.26 -15.86
C LYS A 83 4.17 9.95 -15.08
N THR A 84 4.58 8.84 -15.69
CA THR A 84 4.58 7.52 -15.04
C THR A 84 5.51 7.48 -13.83
N LEU A 85 6.72 8.03 -13.97
CA LEU A 85 7.73 8.04 -12.91
C LEU A 85 7.27 8.89 -11.72
N ALA A 86 6.62 10.03 -11.96
CA ALA A 86 6.08 10.88 -10.90
C ALA A 86 5.09 10.12 -10.01
N ILE A 87 4.16 9.36 -10.61
CA ILE A 87 3.19 8.52 -9.88
C ILE A 87 3.90 7.41 -9.09
N CYS A 88 4.87 6.74 -9.73
CA CYS A 88 5.64 5.68 -9.07
C CYS A 88 6.47 6.20 -7.89
N LYS A 89 7.07 7.40 -8.03
CA LYS A 89 7.81 8.07 -6.96
C LYS A 89 6.91 8.41 -5.78
N LYS A 90 5.71 8.97 -6.02
CA LYS A 90 4.74 9.25 -4.95
C LYS A 90 4.34 8.00 -4.18
N ARG A 91 4.10 6.89 -4.88
CA ARG A 91 3.83 5.60 -4.23
C ARG A 91 5.02 5.11 -3.40
N GLU A 92 6.24 5.27 -3.90
CA GLU A 92 7.45 4.84 -3.19
C GLU A 92 7.76 5.71 -1.98
N GLU A 93 7.51 7.02 -2.04
CA GLU A 93 7.59 7.93 -0.90
C GLU A 93 6.69 7.46 0.24
N ILE A 94 5.42 7.20 -0.06
CA ILE A 94 4.45 6.69 0.91
C ILE A 94 4.92 5.35 1.49
N LYS A 95 5.38 4.44 0.64
CA LYS A 95 5.89 3.13 1.06
C LYS A 95 7.12 3.25 1.96
N LYS A 96 8.06 4.14 1.63
CA LYS A 96 9.27 4.40 2.44
C LYS A 96 8.88 4.96 3.81
N ILE A 97 7.94 5.89 3.86
CA ILE A 97 7.41 6.44 5.12
C ILE A 97 6.80 5.31 5.97
N LEU A 98 6.00 4.43 5.38
CA LEU A 98 5.43 3.25 6.04
C LEU A 98 6.51 2.34 6.62
N ILE A 99 7.45 1.88 5.79
CA ILE A 99 8.51 0.95 6.21
C ILE A 99 9.38 1.58 7.31
N LYS A 100 9.81 2.83 7.12
CA LYS A 100 10.69 3.52 8.08
C LYS A 100 10.02 3.67 9.45
N LYS A 101 8.74 4.01 9.47
CA LYS A 101 8.00 4.27 10.71
C LYS A 101 7.47 3.00 11.39
N LEU A 102 7.15 1.95 10.64
CA LEU A 102 6.66 0.67 11.18
C LEU A 102 7.78 -0.33 11.50
N GLY A 103 9.00 -0.12 10.99
CA GLY A 103 10.12 -1.03 11.19
C GLY A 103 10.46 -1.27 12.66
N TYR A 104 10.54 -0.20 13.47
CA TYR A 104 10.84 -0.33 14.88
C TYR A 104 9.71 -1.03 15.68
N PRO A 105 8.42 -0.62 15.55
CA PRO A 105 7.32 -1.33 16.20
C PRO A 105 7.23 -2.82 15.83
N LEU A 106 7.49 -3.16 14.56
CA LEU A 106 7.48 -4.55 14.11
C LEU A 106 8.62 -5.36 14.76
N PHE A 107 9.83 -4.78 14.85
CA PHE A 107 10.94 -5.39 15.57
C PHE A 107 10.59 -5.65 17.04
N MET A 108 9.96 -4.67 17.71
CA MET A 108 9.52 -4.83 19.10
C MET A 108 8.45 -5.91 19.26
N LEU A 109 7.48 -6.00 18.34
CA LEU A 109 6.46 -7.07 18.38
C LEU A 109 7.07 -8.46 18.17
N ILE A 110 8.04 -8.59 17.25
CA ILE A 110 8.75 -9.86 17.04
C ILE A 110 9.56 -10.24 18.29
N PHE A 111 10.29 -9.28 18.86
CA PHE A 111 11.03 -9.50 20.10
C PHE A 111 10.10 -9.91 21.24
N LEU A 112 9.00 -9.20 21.43
CA LEU A 112 7.98 -9.50 22.43
C LEU A 112 7.41 -10.91 22.24
N PHE A 113 7.11 -11.28 20.99
CA PHE A 113 6.59 -12.61 20.66
C PHE A 113 7.58 -13.71 21.06
N VAL A 114 8.84 -13.61 20.60
CA VAL A 114 9.89 -14.58 20.93
C VAL A 114 10.13 -14.63 22.45
N PHE A 115 10.20 -13.47 23.09
CA PHE A 115 10.42 -13.38 24.54
C PHE A 115 9.23 -13.96 25.33
N SER A 116 8.00 -13.76 24.86
CA SER A 116 6.81 -14.36 25.49
C SER A 116 6.79 -15.89 25.41
N ILE A 117 7.22 -16.45 24.27
CA ILE A 117 7.39 -17.92 24.12
C ILE A 117 8.46 -18.41 25.09
N PHE A 118 9.58 -17.71 25.18
CA PHE A 118 10.66 -18.07 26.11
C PHE A 118 10.19 -18.08 27.56
N VAL A 119 9.45 -17.03 27.98
CA VAL A 119 8.88 -16.95 29.33
C VAL A 119 7.97 -18.14 29.62
N VAL A 120 7.06 -18.48 28.70
CA VAL A 120 6.07 -19.55 28.93
C VAL A 120 6.68 -20.95 28.90
N LEU A 121 7.65 -21.21 28.01
CA LEU A 121 8.21 -22.56 27.84
C LEU A 121 9.40 -22.86 28.75
N PHE A 122 10.16 -21.85 29.19
CA PHE A 122 11.38 -22.07 29.97
C PHE A 122 11.28 -21.48 31.38
N LEU A 123 10.89 -20.21 31.52
CA LEU A 123 10.88 -19.57 32.85
C LEU A 123 9.70 -20.02 33.71
N LEU A 124 8.49 -20.03 33.15
CA LEU A 124 7.28 -20.34 33.90
C LEU A 124 7.29 -21.76 34.49
N PRO A 125 7.71 -22.82 33.77
CA PRO A 125 7.80 -24.16 34.33
C PRO A 125 8.83 -24.26 35.46
N GLN A 126 9.97 -23.58 35.36
CA GLN A 126 10.97 -23.55 36.43
C GLN A 126 10.41 -22.93 37.70
N VAL A 127 9.67 -21.83 37.58
CA VAL A 127 8.99 -21.20 38.73
C VAL A 127 7.92 -22.13 39.29
N GLU A 128 7.10 -22.77 38.45
CA GLU A 128 6.08 -23.71 38.89
C GLU A 128 6.66 -24.90 39.66
N ILE A 129 7.83 -25.44 39.26
CA ILE A 129 8.55 -26.49 39.98
C ILE A 129 8.95 -26.03 41.38
N LEU A 130 9.49 -24.80 41.52
CA LEU A 130 9.85 -24.26 42.84
C LEU A 130 8.64 -24.15 43.77
N PHE A 131 7.48 -23.74 43.27
CA PHE A 131 6.25 -23.73 44.07
C PHE A 131 5.87 -25.12 44.58
N ILE A 132 6.08 -26.17 43.77
CA ILE A 132 5.81 -27.56 44.14
C ILE A 132 6.84 -28.05 45.17
N ASP A 133 8.13 -27.84 44.92
CA ASP A 133 9.22 -28.32 45.78
C ASP A 133 9.18 -27.69 47.19
N PHE A 134 8.83 -26.41 47.28
CA PHE A 134 8.69 -25.70 48.56
C PHE A 134 7.28 -25.80 49.17
N ASN A 135 6.37 -26.53 48.51
CA ASN A 135 4.97 -26.71 48.94
C ASN A 135 4.26 -25.37 49.26
N ILE A 136 4.54 -24.34 48.46
CA ILE A 136 3.98 -22.99 48.61
C ILE A 136 2.67 -22.94 47.84
N GLU A 137 1.58 -22.59 48.51
CA GLU A 137 0.30 -22.36 47.81
C GLU A 137 0.37 -21.09 46.96
N LYS A 138 -0.09 -21.19 45.71
CA LYS A 138 -0.18 -20.04 44.81
C LYS A 138 -1.32 -19.14 45.29
N SER A 139 -1.01 -17.87 45.54
CA SER A 139 -2.06 -16.86 45.72
C SER A 139 -2.87 -16.69 44.44
N LEU A 140 -4.16 -16.34 44.55
CA LEU A 140 -5.03 -16.04 43.41
C LEU A 140 -4.41 -15.02 42.44
N ILE A 141 -3.67 -14.04 42.97
CA ILE A 141 -2.99 -13.02 42.17
C ILE A 141 -1.90 -13.66 41.29
N THR A 142 -1.10 -14.56 41.87
CA THR A 142 -0.02 -15.27 41.16
C THR A 142 -0.59 -16.19 40.09
N GLU A 143 -1.65 -16.93 40.38
CA GLU A 143 -2.31 -17.82 39.42
C GLU A 143 -2.92 -17.05 38.25
N PHE A 144 -3.54 -15.89 38.51
CA PHE A 144 -4.05 -15.00 37.47
C PHE A 144 -2.95 -14.55 36.51
N PHE A 145 -1.83 -14.05 37.02
CA PHE A 145 -0.75 -13.60 36.15
C PHE A 145 -0.05 -14.74 35.40
N PHE A 146 0.04 -15.94 35.97
CA PHE A 146 0.57 -17.12 35.25
C PHE A 146 -0.31 -17.47 34.06
N THR A 147 -1.63 -17.44 34.26
CA THR A 147 -2.60 -17.68 33.20
C THR A 147 -2.50 -16.59 32.13
N LEU A 148 -2.36 -15.33 32.54
CA LEU A 148 -2.18 -14.20 31.63
C LEU A 148 -0.90 -14.35 30.78
N LEU A 149 0.23 -14.75 31.38
CA LEU A 149 1.47 -15.05 30.64
C LEU A 149 1.29 -16.15 29.59
N LYS A 150 0.53 -17.21 29.91
CA LYS A 150 0.24 -18.31 28.98
C LYS A 150 -0.64 -17.86 27.79
N ILE A 151 -1.54 -16.88 28.00
CA ILE A 151 -2.47 -16.38 26.97
C ILE A 151 -1.78 -15.42 25.98
N ILE A 152 -0.82 -14.60 26.43
CA ILE A 152 -0.17 -13.57 25.60
C ILE A 152 0.40 -14.09 24.26
N PRO A 153 1.21 -15.17 24.21
CA PRO A 153 1.74 -15.66 22.93
C PRO A 153 0.61 -16.15 21.99
N LEU A 154 -0.44 -16.77 22.53
CA LEU A 154 -1.62 -17.19 21.74
C LEU A 154 -2.38 -16.00 21.19
N PHE A 155 -2.57 -14.95 22.00
CA PHE A 155 -3.18 -13.70 21.58
C PHE A 155 -2.37 -13.02 20.46
N LEU A 156 -1.04 -12.97 20.59
CA LEU A 156 -0.17 -12.41 19.55
C LEU A 156 -0.27 -13.19 18.22
N ILE A 157 -0.33 -14.53 18.28
CA ILE A 157 -0.54 -15.37 17.09
C ILE A 157 -1.90 -15.08 16.46
N LEU A 158 -2.97 -15.04 17.26
CA LEU A 158 -4.32 -14.76 16.78
C LEU A 158 -4.37 -13.40 16.08
N VAL A 159 -3.84 -12.34 16.70
CA VAL A 159 -3.79 -10.99 16.12
C VAL A 159 -2.98 -11.01 14.81
N PHE A 160 -1.83 -11.68 14.79
CA PHE A 160 -1.00 -11.80 13.59
C PHE A 160 -1.76 -12.48 12.45
N VAL A 161 -2.40 -13.61 12.71
CA VAL A 161 -3.19 -14.37 11.73
C VAL A 161 -4.34 -13.54 11.19
N VAL A 162 -5.12 -12.89 12.07
CA VAL A 162 -6.26 -12.04 11.66
C VAL A 162 -5.80 -10.89 10.77
N VAL A 163 -4.73 -10.18 11.15
CA VAL A 163 -4.19 -9.05 10.37
C VAL A 163 -3.68 -9.53 9.01
N VAL A 164 -2.92 -10.62 8.96
CA VAL A 164 -2.40 -11.18 7.70
C VAL A 164 -3.55 -11.65 6.81
N SER A 165 -4.55 -12.33 7.35
CA SER A 165 -5.73 -12.77 6.60
C SER A 165 -6.51 -11.60 5.99
N ILE A 166 -6.75 -10.52 6.74
CA ILE A 166 -7.42 -9.32 6.22
C ILE A 166 -6.60 -8.68 5.09
N VAL A 167 -5.29 -8.51 5.28
CA VAL A 167 -4.41 -7.89 4.28
C VAL A 167 -4.36 -8.73 3.00
N LEU A 168 -4.25 -10.06 3.13
CA LEU A 168 -4.25 -10.97 1.99
C LEU A 168 -5.61 -10.98 1.29
N PHE A 169 -6.71 -11.03 2.04
CA PHE A 169 -8.06 -11.01 1.49
C PHE A 169 -8.32 -9.73 0.66
N VAL A 170 -7.98 -8.56 1.21
CA VAL A 170 -8.10 -7.28 0.49
C VAL A 170 -7.19 -7.26 -0.74
N LYS A 171 -5.93 -7.68 -0.60
CA LYS A 171 -4.97 -7.68 -1.72
C LYS A 171 -5.42 -8.60 -2.85
N ILE A 172 -5.85 -9.82 -2.54
CA ILE A 172 -6.33 -10.81 -3.51
C ILE A 172 -7.58 -10.27 -4.20
N SER A 173 -8.54 -9.74 -3.43
CA SER A 173 -9.79 -9.20 -3.99
C SER A 173 -9.54 -8.09 -5.00
N VAL A 174 -8.64 -7.15 -4.69
CA VAL A 174 -8.29 -6.04 -5.60
C VAL A 174 -7.44 -6.53 -6.78
N THR A 175 -6.43 -7.38 -6.53
CA THR A 175 -5.49 -7.82 -7.58
C THR A 175 -6.17 -8.73 -8.61
N HIS A 176 -7.04 -9.64 -8.16
CA HIS A 176 -7.75 -10.58 -9.03
C HIS A 176 -9.11 -10.05 -9.48
N GLN A 177 -9.44 -8.79 -9.17
CA GLN A 177 -10.67 -8.15 -9.61
C GLN A 177 -11.93 -8.94 -9.20
N HIS A 178 -11.92 -9.53 -8.00
CA HIS A 178 -13.07 -10.25 -7.49
C HIS A 178 -14.08 -9.27 -6.90
N PHE A 179 -14.85 -8.63 -7.77
CA PHE A 179 -15.78 -7.56 -7.39
C PHE A 179 -16.81 -7.98 -6.35
N GLN A 180 -17.26 -9.24 -6.36
CA GLN A 180 -18.13 -9.79 -5.30
C GLN A 180 -17.53 -9.64 -3.89
N TYR A 181 -16.21 -9.85 -3.74
CA TYR A 181 -15.54 -9.64 -2.45
C TYR A 181 -15.34 -8.16 -2.15
N ILE A 182 -15.13 -7.34 -3.18
CA ILE A 182 -15.01 -5.88 -3.01
C ILE A 182 -16.34 -5.29 -2.55
N ASP A 183 -17.46 -5.69 -3.16
CA ASP A 183 -18.82 -5.32 -2.76
C ASP A 183 -19.09 -5.72 -1.32
N PHE A 184 -18.82 -6.99 -0.99
CA PHE A 184 -18.95 -7.48 0.38
C PHE A 184 -18.14 -6.63 1.38
N MET A 185 -16.89 -6.30 1.06
CA MET A 185 -16.06 -5.45 1.92
C MET A 185 -16.59 -4.02 2.08
N ILE A 186 -17.09 -3.43 0.99
CA ILE A 186 -17.65 -2.07 0.97
C ILE A 186 -18.91 -2.00 1.84
N GLU A 187 -19.76 -3.01 1.78
CA GLU A 187 -21.02 -3.07 2.55
C GLU A 187 -20.77 -3.34 4.03
N HIS A 188 -19.85 -4.24 4.36
CA HIS A 188 -19.72 -4.75 5.73
C HIS A 188 -18.66 -4.02 6.56
N THR A 189 -17.70 -3.32 5.95
CA THR A 189 -16.56 -2.74 6.67
C THR A 189 -16.27 -1.29 6.30
N ARG A 190 -16.71 -0.33 7.14
CA ARG A 190 -16.53 1.11 6.91
C ARG A 190 -15.06 1.54 6.70
N LEU A 191 -14.13 0.95 7.44
CA LEU A 191 -12.70 1.28 7.31
C LEU A 191 -12.14 0.82 5.96
N VAL A 192 -12.47 -0.40 5.54
CA VAL A 192 -12.02 -0.96 4.26
C VAL A 192 -12.67 -0.24 3.10
N LYS A 193 -13.99 0.06 3.18
CA LYS A 193 -14.71 0.90 2.23
C LYS A 193 -13.97 2.20 1.96
N ASN A 194 -13.64 2.97 3.00
CA ASN A 194 -12.98 4.27 2.83
C ASN A 194 -11.63 4.15 2.09
N VAL A 195 -10.85 3.10 2.37
CA VAL A 195 -9.56 2.87 1.71
C VAL A 195 -9.75 2.46 0.25
N ILE A 196 -10.66 1.53 -0.04
CA ILE A 196 -10.96 1.05 -1.39
C ILE A 196 -11.54 2.17 -2.24
N CYS A 197 -12.53 2.91 -1.73
CA CYS A 197 -13.14 4.01 -2.47
C CYS A 197 -12.11 5.11 -2.77
N LYS A 198 -11.26 5.44 -1.79
CA LYS A 198 -10.19 6.44 -2.00
C LYS A 198 -9.16 5.96 -3.02
N TYR A 199 -8.82 4.67 -3.01
CA TYR A 199 -7.92 4.05 -3.98
C TYR A 199 -8.48 4.17 -5.40
N TYR A 200 -9.70 3.70 -5.64
CA TYR A 200 -10.32 3.76 -6.97
C TYR A 200 -10.55 5.18 -7.44
N SER A 201 -10.98 6.08 -6.55
CA SER A 201 -11.18 7.50 -6.88
C SER A 201 -9.89 8.19 -7.27
N LEU A 202 -8.79 7.97 -6.54
CA LEU A 202 -7.49 8.53 -6.87
C LEU A 202 -6.98 7.98 -8.21
N LYS A 203 -7.09 6.67 -8.42
CA LYS A 203 -6.66 6.01 -9.65
C LYS A 203 -7.47 6.51 -10.86
N PHE A 204 -8.78 6.61 -10.72
CA PHE A 204 -9.67 7.18 -11.73
C PHE A 204 -9.28 8.62 -12.05
N ALA A 205 -9.11 9.44 -11.01
CA ALA A 205 -8.80 10.85 -11.18
C ALA A 205 -7.51 11.07 -11.96
N ILE A 206 -6.47 10.24 -11.75
CA ILE A 206 -5.21 10.35 -12.51
C ILE A 206 -5.45 10.15 -14.02
N TYR A 207 -6.21 9.12 -14.40
CA TYR A 207 -6.51 8.87 -15.81
C TYR A 207 -7.45 9.92 -16.41
N TYR A 208 -8.46 10.32 -15.63
CA TYR A 208 -9.47 11.29 -16.04
C TYR A 208 -8.86 12.68 -16.22
N ASP A 209 -8.02 13.14 -15.28
CA ASP A 209 -7.35 14.44 -15.35
C ASP A 209 -6.52 14.59 -16.63
N GLU A 210 -5.82 13.54 -17.04
CA GLU A 210 -5.00 13.57 -18.24
C GLU A 210 -5.81 13.84 -19.50
N LEU A 211 -6.93 13.13 -19.67
CA LEU A 211 -7.79 13.33 -20.84
C LEU A 211 -8.56 14.66 -20.72
N LEU A 212 -8.90 15.08 -19.50
CA LEU A 212 -9.54 16.37 -19.25
C LEU A 212 -8.62 17.55 -19.63
N MET A 213 -7.32 17.46 -19.35
CA MET A 213 -6.31 18.45 -19.79
C MET A 213 -6.24 18.58 -21.31
N ASN A 214 -6.53 17.51 -22.04
CA ASN A 214 -6.62 17.50 -23.51
C ASN A 214 -7.94 18.07 -24.05
N ASN A 215 -8.78 18.65 -23.19
CA ASN A 215 -10.07 19.28 -23.53
C ASN A 215 -11.12 18.30 -24.11
N TYR A 216 -10.99 17.00 -23.84
CA TYR A 216 -12.08 16.07 -24.11
C TYR A 216 -13.27 16.36 -23.17
N ASP A 217 -14.50 16.20 -23.67
CA ASP A 217 -15.68 16.24 -22.82
C ASP A 217 -15.79 14.96 -21.98
N ALA A 218 -16.54 15.04 -20.88
CA ALA A 218 -16.67 13.96 -19.91
C ALA A 218 -17.11 12.63 -20.53
N THR A 219 -17.97 12.65 -21.54
CA THR A 219 -18.45 11.43 -22.21
C THR A 219 -17.31 10.80 -23.00
N THR A 220 -16.67 11.58 -23.87
CA THR A 220 -15.52 11.13 -24.68
C THR A 220 -14.38 10.61 -23.80
N ILE A 221 -14.14 11.22 -22.63
CA ILE A 221 -13.15 10.74 -21.67
C ILE A 221 -13.46 9.29 -21.28
N ILE A 222 -14.68 8.96 -20.88
CA ILE A 222 -15.03 7.59 -20.46
C ILE A 222 -14.85 6.60 -21.62
N GLU A 223 -15.23 6.96 -22.85
CA GLU A 223 -15.04 6.09 -24.02
C GLU A 223 -13.55 5.82 -24.28
N LEU A 224 -12.72 6.86 -24.21
CA LEU A 224 -11.27 6.74 -24.36
C LEU A 224 -10.65 5.89 -23.25
N LEU A 225 -11.09 6.08 -22.00
CA LEU A 225 -10.64 5.26 -20.87
C LEU A 225 -10.99 3.79 -21.10
N TYR A 226 -12.20 3.48 -21.55
CA TYR A 226 -12.64 2.11 -21.82
C TYR A 226 -11.76 1.43 -22.88
N ASN A 227 -11.40 2.15 -23.94
CA ASN A 227 -10.59 1.62 -25.03
C ASN A 227 -9.09 1.49 -24.67
N LYS A 228 -8.56 2.43 -23.88
CA LYS A 228 -7.12 2.50 -23.54
C LYS A 228 -6.75 1.62 -22.34
N ILE A 229 -7.64 1.48 -21.35
CA ILE A 229 -7.34 0.74 -20.12
C ILE A 229 -7.61 -0.76 -20.33
N LYS A 230 -6.54 -1.53 -20.55
CA LYS A 230 -6.64 -2.99 -20.76
C LYS A 230 -6.35 -3.82 -19.52
N ASP A 231 -5.24 -3.54 -18.84
CA ASP A 231 -4.70 -4.37 -17.75
C ASP A 231 -4.66 -3.59 -16.43
N SER A 232 -5.84 -3.18 -15.95
CA SER A 232 -6.01 -2.42 -14.70
C SER A 232 -7.22 -2.91 -13.91
N ASP A 233 -7.11 -2.89 -12.58
CA ASP A 233 -8.23 -3.14 -11.66
C ASP A 233 -9.36 -2.09 -11.74
N ILE A 234 -9.12 -0.94 -12.38
CA ILE A 234 -10.15 0.07 -12.62
C ILE A 234 -11.01 -0.21 -13.87
N LYS A 235 -10.61 -1.19 -14.70
CA LYS A 235 -11.28 -1.46 -15.98
C LYS A 235 -12.77 -1.73 -15.82
N MET A 236 -13.17 -2.49 -14.79
CA MET A 236 -14.59 -2.76 -14.55
C MET A 236 -15.35 -1.48 -14.17
N ILE A 237 -14.74 -0.61 -13.36
CA ILE A 237 -15.34 0.68 -13.00
C ILE A 237 -15.59 1.52 -14.26
N VAL A 238 -14.60 1.58 -15.15
CA VAL A 238 -14.71 2.28 -16.42
C VAL A 238 -15.76 1.64 -17.32
N TYR A 239 -15.85 0.31 -17.35
CA TYR A 239 -16.86 -0.43 -18.12
C TYR A 239 -18.29 -0.13 -17.67
N GLU A 240 -18.55 -0.15 -16.35
CA GLU A 240 -19.87 0.17 -15.79
C GLU A 240 -20.29 1.63 -16.06
N LEU A 241 -19.33 2.56 -15.97
CA LEU A 241 -19.57 3.96 -16.34
C LEU A 241 -19.86 4.10 -17.84
N TYR A 242 -19.12 3.41 -18.69
CA TYR A 242 -19.33 3.41 -20.14
C TYR A 242 -20.72 2.86 -20.50
N ASN A 243 -21.14 1.75 -19.91
CA ASN A 243 -22.49 1.20 -20.11
C ASN A 243 -23.57 2.18 -19.64
N SER A 244 -23.37 2.84 -18.49
CA SER A 244 -24.33 3.84 -17.99
C SER A 244 -24.53 5.01 -18.96
N ILE A 245 -23.46 5.41 -19.67
CA ILE A 245 -23.52 6.44 -20.71
C ILE A 245 -24.28 5.92 -21.94
N LEU A 246 -24.02 4.69 -22.37
CA LEU A 246 -24.74 4.08 -23.50
C LEU A 246 -26.25 3.95 -23.23
N GLU A 247 -26.64 3.76 -21.97
CA GLU A 247 -28.04 3.80 -21.52
C GLU A 247 -28.65 5.22 -21.53
N GLY A 248 -27.87 6.24 -21.90
CA GLY A 248 -28.30 7.63 -21.94
C GLY A 248 -28.33 8.34 -20.58
N ARG A 249 -27.71 7.76 -19.54
CA ARG A 249 -27.61 8.44 -18.24
C ARG A 249 -26.60 9.57 -18.32
N ASN A 250 -26.89 10.66 -17.62
CA ASN A 250 -25.93 11.75 -17.48
C ASN A 250 -24.70 11.29 -16.65
N ILE A 251 -23.51 11.69 -17.10
CA ILE A 251 -22.23 11.26 -16.50
C ILE A 251 -22.09 11.64 -15.03
N ASP A 252 -22.54 12.84 -14.64
CA ASP A 252 -22.50 13.27 -13.24
C ASP A 252 -23.36 12.36 -12.38
N SER A 253 -24.59 12.07 -12.81
CA SER A 253 -25.45 11.14 -12.11
C SER A 253 -24.88 9.72 -12.04
N ALA A 254 -24.20 9.25 -13.09
CA ALA A 254 -23.55 7.94 -13.10
C ALA A 254 -22.40 7.89 -12.06
N ILE A 255 -21.54 8.91 -12.02
CA ILE A 255 -20.43 9.00 -11.06
C ILE A 255 -20.95 9.17 -9.63
N GLN A 256 -22.01 9.95 -9.41
CA GLN A 256 -22.63 10.13 -8.09
C GLN A 256 -23.21 8.82 -7.53
N ALA A 257 -23.87 8.03 -8.38
CA ALA A 257 -24.47 6.75 -8.00
C ALA A 257 -23.43 5.66 -7.73
N PHE A 258 -22.21 5.80 -8.23
CA PHE A 258 -21.23 4.72 -8.19
C PHE A 258 -20.67 4.48 -6.77
N PRO A 259 -20.72 3.25 -6.23
CA PRO A 259 -20.39 2.99 -4.82
C PRO A 259 -18.88 2.96 -4.54
N TYR A 260 -18.07 2.76 -5.58
CA TYR A 260 -16.60 2.65 -5.48
C TYR A 260 -15.90 4.01 -5.45
N PHE A 261 -16.63 5.12 -5.56
CA PHE A 261 -16.06 6.45 -5.47
C PHE A 261 -16.28 7.06 -4.09
N SER A 262 -15.27 7.76 -3.59
CA SER A 262 -15.33 8.46 -2.32
C SER A 262 -16.14 9.75 -2.46
N ASP A 263 -16.81 10.15 -1.38
CA ASP A 263 -17.71 11.31 -1.38
C ASP A 263 -16.99 12.62 -1.74
N ASP A 264 -15.72 12.75 -1.36
CA ASP A 264 -14.89 13.90 -1.73
C ASP A 264 -14.61 13.93 -3.23
N PHE A 265 -14.27 12.80 -3.86
CA PHE A 265 -14.10 12.74 -5.31
C PHE A 265 -15.37 13.12 -6.06
N LYS A 266 -16.51 12.58 -5.63
CA LYS A 266 -17.84 12.91 -6.17
C LYS A 266 -18.14 14.41 -6.08
N MET A 267 -17.69 15.09 -5.02
CA MET A 267 -17.84 16.54 -4.92
C MET A 267 -16.92 17.29 -5.90
N PHE A 268 -15.67 16.86 -6.03
CA PHE A 268 -14.69 17.48 -6.92
C PHE A 268 -15.10 17.38 -8.40
N ILE A 269 -15.61 16.22 -8.85
CA ILE A 269 -16.00 16.04 -10.26
C ILE A 269 -17.15 16.98 -10.66
N VAL A 270 -18.15 17.14 -9.78
CA VAL A 270 -19.29 18.04 -9.99
C VAL A 270 -18.85 19.49 -10.07
N LEU A 271 -17.87 19.89 -9.27
CA LEU A 271 -17.31 21.24 -9.33
C LEU A 271 -16.59 21.52 -10.65
N ILE A 272 -15.90 20.51 -11.20
CA ILE A 272 -15.18 20.62 -12.47
C ILE A 272 -16.14 20.69 -13.65
N HIS A 273 -17.21 19.88 -13.66
CA HIS A 273 -18.19 19.91 -14.75
C HIS A 273 -19.07 21.17 -14.73
N ASN A 274 -19.34 21.73 -13.54
CA ASN A 274 -20.19 22.94 -13.41
C ASN A 274 -19.43 24.26 -13.59
N LYS A 275 -18.11 24.31 -13.38
CA LYS A 275 -17.32 25.55 -13.51
C LYS A 275 -16.59 25.58 -14.84
N ASN A 276 -16.85 26.62 -15.65
CA ASN A 276 -16.12 26.88 -16.90
C ASN A 276 -14.64 27.25 -16.71
N GLU A 277 -14.16 27.41 -15.46
CA GLU A 277 -12.78 27.79 -15.16
C GLU A 277 -12.19 26.85 -14.10
N LYS A 278 -11.03 26.26 -14.46
CA LYS A 278 -10.28 25.16 -13.80
C LYS A 278 -10.76 23.73 -14.11
N LYS A 279 -10.36 23.29 -15.30
CA LYS A 279 -10.56 21.94 -15.88
C LYS A 279 -9.61 20.87 -15.33
N SER A 280 -9.21 20.86 -14.05
CA SER A 280 -8.26 19.87 -13.55
C SER A 280 -8.70 19.20 -12.26
N LEU A 281 -8.47 17.89 -12.19
CA LEU A 281 -8.51 17.07 -10.98
C LEU A 281 -7.14 17.03 -10.28
N LYS A 282 -6.12 17.74 -10.77
CA LYS A 282 -4.78 17.76 -10.16
C LYS A 282 -4.82 18.16 -8.69
N GLU A 283 -5.60 19.18 -8.33
CA GLU A 283 -5.77 19.57 -6.93
C GLU A 283 -6.37 18.42 -6.10
N TYR A 284 -7.34 17.68 -6.63
CA TYR A 284 -7.90 16.51 -5.95
C TYR A 284 -6.85 15.40 -5.78
N ILE A 285 -6.04 15.13 -6.82
CA ILE A 285 -4.96 14.13 -6.79
C ILE A 285 -3.93 14.48 -5.71
N ASP A 286 -3.45 15.73 -5.71
CA ASP A 286 -2.45 16.23 -4.75
C ASP A 286 -2.99 16.20 -3.31
N ILE A 287 -4.21 16.71 -3.09
CA ILE A 287 -4.86 16.67 -1.78
C ILE A 287 -5.05 15.22 -1.33
N SER A 288 -5.42 14.31 -2.22
CA SER A 288 -5.60 12.89 -1.91
C SER A 288 -4.29 12.24 -1.47
N PHE A 289 -3.17 12.49 -2.16
CA PHE A 289 -1.86 12.01 -1.72
C PHE A 289 -1.47 12.57 -0.35
N MET A 290 -1.70 13.87 -0.09
CA MET A 290 -1.45 14.47 1.22
C MET A 290 -2.33 13.86 2.32
N GLN A 291 -3.60 13.58 2.03
CA GLN A 291 -4.51 12.93 2.97
C GLN A 291 -4.07 11.51 3.30
N ILE A 292 -3.61 10.74 2.30
CA ILE A 292 -3.08 9.39 2.50
C ILE A 292 -1.85 9.43 3.41
N ASP A 293 -0.89 10.33 3.17
CA ASP A 293 0.30 10.47 4.03
C ASP A 293 -0.07 10.90 5.47
N ARG A 294 -1.00 11.85 5.62
CA ARG A 294 -1.50 12.27 6.94
C ARG A 294 -2.20 11.12 7.68
N LEU A 295 -3.03 10.34 6.99
CA LEU A 295 -3.73 9.19 7.56
C LEU A 295 -2.73 8.13 8.03
N ILE A 296 -1.77 7.76 7.18
CA ILE A 296 -0.69 6.83 7.53
C ILE A 296 0.08 7.33 8.74
N SER A 297 0.50 8.60 8.71
CA SER A 297 1.24 9.22 9.80
C SER A 297 0.44 9.26 11.11
N ARG A 298 -0.88 9.46 11.05
CA ARG A 298 -1.77 9.41 12.22
C ARG A 298 -1.87 8.01 12.80
N ILE A 299 -2.14 7.01 11.95
CA ILE A 299 -2.21 5.60 12.36
C ILE A 299 -0.92 5.19 13.09
N ILE A 300 0.23 5.52 12.52
CA ILE A 300 1.54 5.23 13.12
C ILE A 300 1.68 5.92 14.48
N LYS A 301 1.36 7.22 14.57
CA LYS A 301 1.46 7.97 15.83
C LYS A 301 0.58 7.40 16.94
N THR A 302 -0.51 6.70 16.60
CA THR A 302 -1.40 6.05 17.57
C THR A 302 -0.94 4.62 17.91
N ILE A 303 -0.54 3.82 16.91
CA ILE A 303 -0.12 2.42 17.10
C ILE A 303 1.19 2.32 17.88
N VAL A 304 2.16 3.22 17.62
CA VAL A 304 3.49 3.15 18.23
C VAL A 304 3.42 3.22 19.78
N PRO A 305 2.75 4.23 20.40
CA PRO A 305 2.59 4.26 21.87
C PRO A 305 1.84 3.06 22.43
N LEU A 306 0.82 2.55 21.72
CA LEU A 306 0.06 1.37 22.17
C LEU A 306 0.97 0.13 22.26
N ILE A 307 1.84 -0.08 21.27
CA ILE A 307 2.81 -1.19 21.30
C ILE A 307 3.79 -1.01 22.46
N TYR A 308 4.31 0.19 22.71
CA TYR A 308 5.19 0.44 23.85
C TYR A 308 4.51 0.20 25.19
N GLY A 309 3.27 0.67 25.35
CA GLY A 309 2.48 0.42 26.55
C GLY A 309 2.25 -1.07 26.77
N PHE A 310 1.96 -1.81 25.71
CA PHE A 310 1.77 -3.26 25.77
C PHE A 310 3.07 -3.99 26.16
N VAL A 311 4.21 -3.63 25.57
CA VAL A 311 5.53 -4.19 25.94
C VAL A 311 5.87 -3.88 27.39
N ALA A 312 5.68 -2.64 27.85
CA ALA A 312 5.94 -2.25 29.22
C ALA A 312 5.05 -3.03 30.21
N SER A 313 3.75 -3.15 29.90
CA SER A 313 2.82 -3.96 30.68
C SER A 313 3.25 -5.42 30.74
N PHE A 314 3.74 -5.98 29.65
CA PHE A 314 4.23 -7.36 29.62
C PHE A 314 5.43 -7.55 30.56
N VAL A 315 6.41 -6.65 30.53
CA VAL A 315 7.57 -6.71 31.44
C VAL A 315 7.14 -6.66 32.90
N ILE A 316 6.16 -5.81 33.25
CA ILE A 316 5.61 -5.75 34.61
C ILE A 316 4.95 -7.07 35.01
N VAL A 317 4.15 -7.66 34.12
CA VAL A 317 3.51 -8.97 34.36
C VAL A 317 4.59 -10.04 34.60
N VAL A 318 5.64 -10.08 33.78
CA VAL A 318 6.75 -11.02 33.98
C VAL A 318 7.42 -10.81 35.34
N TYR A 319 7.71 -9.55 35.71
CA TYR A 319 8.32 -9.21 36.99
C TYR A 319 7.46 -9.68 38.17
N VAL A 320 6.17 -9.36 38.16
CA VAL A 320 5.24 -9.72 39.25
C VAL A 320 5.01 -11.24 39.33
N SER A 321 4.96 -11.92 38.18
CA SER A 321 4.73 -13.37 38.13
C SER A 321 5.95 -14.18 38.52
N ILE A 322 7.15 -13.72 38.18
CA ILE A 322 8.35 -14.55 38.29
C ILE A 322 9.23 -14.05 39.43
N ILE A 323 9.62 -12.78 39.39
CA ILE A 323 10.64 -12.26 40.32
C ILE A 323 10.10 -12.18 41.75
N ILE A 324 8.88 -11.67 41.96
CA ILE A 324 8.31 -11.55 43.30
C ILE A 324 8.16 -12.93 43.97
N PRO A 325 7.52 -13.93 43.34
CA PRO A 325 7.48 -15.28 43.89
C PRO A 325 8.85 -15.87 44.19
N MET A 326 9.82 -15.72 43.29
CA MET A 326 11.17 -16.24 43.51
C MET A 326 11.84 -15.60 44.74
N MET A 327 11.69 -14.28 44.92
CA MET A 327 12.21 -13.61 46.12
C MET A 327 11.56 -14.12 47.40
N ASN A 328 10.24 -14.36 47.37
CA ASN A 328 9.53 -14.90 48.53
C ASN A 328 10.03 -16.30 48.90
N VAL A 329 10.19 -17.19 47.91
CA VAL A 329 10.74 -18.54 48.12
C VAL A 329 12.15 -18.48 48.73
N VAL A 330 13.02 -17.61 48.20
CA VAL A 330 14.39 -17.43 48.71
C VAL A 330 14.42 -16.84 50.12
N SER A 331 13.45 -16.00 50.49
CA SER A 331 13.36 -15.45 51.86
C SER A 331 12.82 -16.44 52.90
N THR A 332 12.10 -17.47 52.46
CA THR A 332 11.59 -18.56 53.31
C THR A 332 12.56 -19.73 53.46
N LEU A 333 13.60 -19.78 52.63
CA LEU A 333 14.82 -20.59 52.79
C LEU A 333 15.73 -19.96 53.83
#